data_AF-A0A9W8DWJ1-F1
#
_entry.id   AF-A0A9W8DWJ1-F1
#
_cell.length_a   1.000
_cell.length_b   1.000
_cell.length_c   1.000
_cell.angle_alpha   90.00
_cell.angle_beta   90.00
_cell.angle_gamma   90.00
#
_symmetry.space_group_name_H-M   'P 1'
#
loop_
_entity.id
_entity.type
_entity.pdbx_description
1 polymer ?
#
loop_
_entity_poly.entity_id
_entity_poly.type
_entity_poly.pdbx_seq_one_letter_code
_entity_poly.pdbx_strand_id
1 'polypeptide(L)'
;MESPKVQIPQVDVIISEPIGVLLVHERMLESFIYARDKFLKPGGAILPSMGTIHLAPFTDPLLYNETMAKVRFWEQTSFYGVDVTPLYAAALDEYFRMPVVGYFDPRSLVAAPDAAGYPVDFATVTMEALQEFSVPFNWTCRYTGLVHGVAGWFDLDFQPPAALARSAPVTMSTGPQAARTHWQQVRLLLQEPLAVNARQIIQGTLHCKVNDKRSYDLTAELHLLPMGTSKIAAATDRLPAGTITRQATWLLHEQTYNHSTYPNLVDDQGFFPELSNLYAPDMTQVGNAASLLPLPPVYSTNDYAEATGDAAAIEVSLQTPVITSPDHSQDSQAMAEDTSFSAV
;
A
#
# COMPACT_ATOMS: atom_id res chain seq x y z
N MET A 1 8.02 -37.03 -5.50
CA MET A 1 8.63 -36.52 -6.74
C MET A 1 9.09 -37.72 -7.54
N GLU A 2 8.61 -37.92 -8.77
CA GLU A 2 9.18 -38.93 -9.65
C GLU A 2 10.62 -38.56 -10.00
N SER A 3 11.56 -39.46 -9.74
CA SER A 3 12.96 -39.25 -10.12
C SER A 3 13.07 -39.21 -11.65
N PRO A 4 13.65 -38.16 -12.25
CA PRO A 4 13.79 -38.11 -13.70
C PRO A 4 14.69 -39.26 -14.16
N LYS A 5 14.21 -40.05 -15.12
CA LYS A 5 14.94 -41.18 -15.74
C LYS A 5 16.10 -40.73 -16.66
N VAL A 6 16.42 -39.43 -16.68
CA VAL A 6 17.45 -38.84 -17.52
C VAL A 6 18.52 -38.20 -16.63
N GLN A 7 19.78 -38.63 -16.79
CA GLN A 7 20.91 -37.97 -16.13
C GLN A 7 21.16 -36.64 -16.82
N ILE A 8 20.90 -35.53 -16.12
CA ILE A 8 21.15 -34.18 -16.60
C ILE A 8 22.54 -33.75 -16.09
N PRO A 9 23.48 -33.37 -16.97
CA PRO A 9 24.77 -32.84 -16.55
C PRO A 9 24.62 -31.48 -15.87
N GLN A 10 25.63 -31.06 -15.09
CA GLN A 10 25.64 -29.69 -14.58
C GLN A 10 25.76 -28.68 -15.72
N VAL A 11 25.11 -27.53 -15.57
CA VAL A 11 25.01 -26.44 -16.54
C VAL A 11 25.71 -25.18 -16.06
N ASP A 12 26.12 -24.32 -16.99
CA ASP A 12 26.79 -23.04 -16.70
C ASP A 12 25.80 -21.94 -16.34
N VAL A 13 24.56 -22.02 -16.82
CA VAL A 13 23.51 -21.01 -16.60
C VAL A 13 22.17 -21.70 -16.36
N ILE A 14 21.44 -21.25 -15.34
CA ILE A 14 20.03 -21.56 -15.14
C ILE A 14 19.23 -20.27 -15.30
N ILE A 15 18.20 -20.31 -16.14
CA ILE A 15 17.27 -19.20 -16.35
C ILE A 15 15.85 -19.72 -16.12
N SER A 16 15.08 -18.99 -15.34
CA SER A 16 13.67 -19.29 -15.13
C SER A 16 12.89 -18.00 -14.89
N GLU A 17 11.58 -18.09 -14.97
CA GLU A 17 10.65 -17.13 -14.40
C GLU A 17 9.91 -17.86 -13.26
N PRO A 18 10.44 -17.82 -12.02
CA PRO A 18 9.90 -18.59 -10.89
C PRO A 18 9.08 -17.74 -9.91
N ILE A 19 8.34 -16.73 -10.40
CA ILE A 19 7.89 -15.62 -9.57
C ILE A 19 6.38 -15.49 -9.54
N GLY A 20 5.84 -15.38 -8.33
CA GLY A 20 4.44 -15.05 -8.09
C GLY A 20 4.26 -13.64 -7.52
N VAL A 21 3.01 -13.33 -7.14
CA VAL A 21 2.67 -12.13 -6.36
C VAL A 21 3.57 -12.02 -5.12
N LEU A 22 4.04 -10.80 -4.82
CA LEU A 22 4.98 -10.50 -3.74
C LEU A 22 6.27 -11.34 -3.81
N LEU A 23 6.74 -11.65 -5.02
CA LEU A 23 7.91 -12.49 -5.34
C LEU A 23 7.72 -13.99 -5.04
N VAL A 24 7.07 -14.34 -3.94
CA VAL A 24 7.13 -15.68 -3.34
C VAL A 24 5.89 -16.55 -3.55
N HIS A 25 4.77 -15.99 -4.02
CA HIS A 25 3.55 -16.77 -4.24
C HIS A 25 3.80 -17.95 -5.20
N GLU A 26 2.98 -19.01 -5.08
CA GLU A 26 3.10 -20.30 -5.79
C GLU A 26 4.34 -21.15 -5.43
N ARG A 27 5.25 -20.63 -4.61
CA ARG A 27 6.46 -21.33 -4.14
C ARG A 27 7.33 -21.89 -5.28
N MET A 28 7.28 -21.28 -6.46
CA MET A 28 8.10 -21.69 -7.61
C MET A 28 9.60 -21.49 -7.36
N LEU A 29 9.96 -20.51 -6.50
CA LEU A 29 11.34 -20.28 -6.07
C LEU A 29 12.01 -21.56 -5.52
N GLU A 30 11.28 -22.43 -4.83
CA GLU A 30 11.85 -23.67 -4.30
C GLU A 30 12.34 -24.61 -5.41
N SER A 31 11.61 -24.67 -6.53
CA SER A 31 12.03 -25.46 -7.69
C SER A 31 13.24 -24.84 -8.38
N PHE A 32 13.32 -23.50 -8.39
CA PHE A 32 14.45 -22.75 -8.93
C PHE A 32 15.72 -22.97 -8.10
N ILE A 33 15.60 -22.92 -6.77
CA ILE A 33 16.68 -23.18 -5.83
C ILE A 33 17.10 -24.65 -5.86
N TYR A 34 16.15 -25.59 -5.97
CA TYR A 34 16.46 -27.00 -6.18
C TYR A 34 17.28 -27.23 -7.46
N ALA A 35 16.91 -26.55 -8.55
CA ALA A 35 17.65 -26.63 -9.81
C ALA A 35 19.07 -26.06 -9.68
N ARG A 36 19.23 -24.93 -8.98
CA ARG A 36 20.53 -24.34 -8.64
C ARG A 36 21.43 -25.34 -7.94
N ASP A 37 20.98 -25.89 -6.81
CA ASP A 37 21.81 -26.72 -5.94
C ASP A 37 22.22 -28.04 -6.61
N LYS A 38 21.36 -28.56 -7.49
CA LYS A 38 21.58 -29.85 -8.15
C LYS A 38 22.31 -29.75 -9.48
N PHE A 39 22.00 -28.74 -10.28
CA PHE A 39 22.41 -28.69 -11.69
C PHE A 39 23.33 -27.52 -12.02
N LEU A 40 23.48 -26.49 -11.19
CA LEU A 40 24.40 -25.39 -11.50
C LEU A 40 25.85 -25.77 -11.15
N LYS A 41 26.79 -25.49 -12.08
CA LYS A 41 28.22 -25.62 -11.77
C LYS A 41 28.65 -24.53 -10.77
N PRO A 42 29.70 -24.77 -9.96
CA PRO A 42 30.32 -23.72 -9.16
C PRO A 42 30.74 -22.53 -10.04
N GLY A 43 30.30 -21.32 -9.67
CA GLY A 43 30.55 -20.10 -10.45
C GLY A 43 29.65 -19.91 -11.68
N GLY A 44 28.67 -20.79 -11.90
CA GLY A 44 27.63 -20.61 -12.91
C GLY A 44 26.68 -19.46 -12.59
N ALA A 45 25.92 -19.00 -13.59
CA ALA A 45 24.95 -17.92 -13.43
C ALA A 45 23.53 -18.44 -13.18
N ILE A 46 22.80 -17.78 -12.29
CA ILE A 46 21.37 -17.99 -12.08
C ILE A 46 20.64 -16.69 -12.41
N LEU A 47 19.60 -16.76 -13.24
CA LEU A 47 18.87 -15.59 -13.76
C LEU A 47 17.35 -15.79 -13.62
N PRO A 48 16.62 -14.84 -12.99
CA PRO A 48 17.14 -13.65 -12.30
C PRO A 48 18.13 -14.02 -11.19
N SER A 49 19.06 -13.11 -10.90
CA SER A 49 20.10 -13.31 -9.89
C SER A 49 19.63 -12.89 -8.50
N MET A 50 18.78 -11.87 -8.43
CA MET A 50 18.22 -11.37 -7.18
C MET A 50 16.78 -10.93 -7.41
N GLY A 51 15.93 -11.12 -6.39
CA GLY A 51 14.63 -10.48 -6.30
C GLY A 51 14.58 -9.61 -5.06
N THR A 52 14.02 -8.40 -5.15
CA THR A 52 13.92 -7.47 -4.03
C THR A 52 12.46 -7.20 -3.72
N ILE A 53 12.01 -7.53 -2.50
CA ILE A 53 10.65 -7.23 -2.05
C ILE A 53 10.62 -5.81 -1.50
N HIS A 54 9.68 -5.00 -1.98
CA HIS A 54 9.44 -3.66 -1.47
C HIS A 54 8.09 -3.60 -0.78
N LEU A 55 8.04 -2.93 0.36
CA LEU A 55 6.82 -2.67 1.12
C LEU A 55 6.69 -1.17 1.41
N ALA A 56 5.45 -0.65 1.35
CA ALA A 56 5.14 0.74 1.70
C ALA A 56 3.73 0.87 2.28
N PRO A 57 3.47 1.82 3.19
CA PRO A 57 2.13 2.05 3.71
C PRO A 57 1.33 2.84 2.67
N PHE A 58 0.06 2.48 2.46
CA PHE A 58 -0.80 3.17 1.49
C PHE A 58 -2.11 3.67 2.11
N THR A 59 -2.70 4.64 1.43
CA THR A 59 -4.04 5.13 1.68
C THR A 59 -4.92 4.90 0.45
N ASP A 60 -6.03 4.18 0.64
CA ASP A 60 -7.01 3.90 -0.41
C ASP A 60 -8.40 3.73 0.24
N PRO A 61 -9.09 4.84 0.56
CA PRO A 61 -10.40 4.79 1.21
C PRO A 61 -11.46 4.14 0.31
N LEU A 62 -11.31 4.23 -1.02
CA LEU A 62 -12.22 3.61 -1.97
C LEU A 62 -12.14 2.09 -1.87
N LEU A 63 -10.93 1.52 -1.95
CA LEU A 63 -10.73 0.08 -1.79
C LEU A 63 -11.20 -0.40 -0.41
N TYR A 64 -10.90 0.36 0.65
CA TYR A 64 -11.36 0.01 2.00
C TYR A 64 -12.90 -0.01 2.09
N ASN A 65 -13.57 1.00 1.53
CA ASN A 65 -15.02 1.09 1.53
C ASN A 65 -15.67 0.01 0.65
N GLU A 66 -15.07 -0.34 -0.50
CA GLU A 66 -15.51 -1.47 -1.33
C GLU A 66 -15.45 -2.80 -0.57
N THR A 67 -14.35 -3.04 0.16
CA THR A 67 -14.20 -4.23 1.01
C THR A 67 -15.22 -4.22 2.15
N MET A 68 -15.37 -3.11 2.86
CA MET A 68 -16.38 -2.95 3.91
C MET A 68 -17.81 -3.14 3.39
N ALA A 69 -18.13 -2.67 2.19
CA ALA A 69 -19.46 -2.86 1.60
C ALA A 69 -19.81 -4.35 1.42
N LYS A 70 -18.82 -5.19 1.06
CA LYS A 70 -19.00 -6.65 1.00
C LYS A 70 -19.24 -7.26 2.37
N VAL A 71 -18.55 -6.77 3.40
CA VAL A 71 -18.75 -7.20 4.80
C VAL A 71 -20.13 -6.81 5.31
N ARG A 72 -20.59 -5.59 5.01
CA ARG A 72 -21.89 -5.05 5.47
C ARG A 72 -23.10 -5.79 4.94
N PHE A 73 -22.96 -6.60 3.88
CA PHE A 73 -24.01 -7.54 3.48
C PHE A 73 -24.46 -8.42 4.67
N TRP A 74 -23.52 -8.82 5.52
CA TRP A 74 -23.76 -9.69 6.66
C TRP A 74 -24.38 -8.98 7.86
N GLU A 75 -24.66 -7.68 7.80
CA GLU A 75 -25.40 -6.94 8.85
C GLU A 75 -26.93 -7.11 8.72
N GLN A 76 -27.40 -7.86 7.72
CA GLN A 76 -28.82 -8.03 7.46
C GLN A 76 -29.49 -8.99 8.46
N THR A 77 -30.53 -8.50 9.13
CA THR A 77 -31.32 -9.27 10.11
C THR A 77 -32.47 -10.07 9.50
N SER A 78 -32.76 -9.89 8.20
CA SER A 78 -33.86 -10.57 7.50
C SER A 78 -33.57 -10.74 5.99
N PHE A 79 -32.50 -11.46 5.67
CA PHE A 79 -32.21 -11.89 4.30
C PHE A 79 -33.12 -13.07 3.94
N TYR A 80 -34.18 -12.81 3.17
CA TYR A 80 -35.26 -13.77 2.89
C TYR A 80 -35.85 -14.43 4.15
N GLY A 81 -35.96 -13.65 5.24
CA GLY A 81 -36.47 -14.13 6.54
C GLY A 81 -35.43 -14.84 7.42
N VAL A 82 -34.15 -14.82 7.04
CA VAL A 82 -33.04 -15.38 7.82
C VAL A 82 -32.15 -14.25 8.34
N ASP A 83 -31.83 -14.27 9.63
CA ASP A 83 -30.84 -13.39 10.24
C ASP A 83 -29.42 -13.92 9.95
N VAL A 84 -28.64 -13.16 9.19
CA VAL A 84 -27.25 -13.52 8.82
C VAL A 84 -26.20 -12.79 9.64
N THR A 85 -26.61 -11.93 10.59
CA THR A 85 -25.69 -11.18 11.48
C THR A 85 -24.70 -12.04 12.27
N PRO A 86 -25.00 -13.30 12.67
CA PRO A 86 -24.01 -14.14 13.35
C PRO A 86 -22.74 -14.42 12.52
N LEU A 87 -22.79 -14.24 11.19
CA LEU A 87 -21.68 -14.47 10.28
C LEU A 87 -20.84 -13.22 10.01
N TYR A 88 -21.26 -12.04 10.48
CA TYR A 88 -20.57 -10.76 10.23
C TYR A 88 -19.09 -10.79 10.62
N ALA A 89 -18.76 -11.28 11.82
CA ALA A 89 -17.39 -11.31 12.31
C ALA A 89 -16.49 -12.23 11.46
N ALA A 90 -17.03 -13.37 11.00
CA ALA A 90 -16.30 -14.28 10.11
C ALA A 90 -16.07 -13.65 8.73
N ALA A 91 -17.08 -12.97 8.18
CA ALA A 91 -16.94 -12.27 6.91
C ALA A 91 -15.94 -11.12 6.99
N LEU A 92 -15.96 -10.32 8.07
CA LEU A 92 -14.98 -9.27 8.30
C LEU A 92 -13.54 -9.83 8.31
N ASP A 93 -13.32 -10.94 9.04
CA ASP A 93 -12.02 -11.60 9.06
C ASP A 93 -11.60 -12.09 7.67
N GLU A 94 -12.50 -12.80 6.97
CA GLU A 94 -12.24 -13.36 5.65
C GLU A 94 -11.88 -12.27 4.63
N TYR A 95 -12.73 -11.25 4.45
CA TYR A 95 -12.52 -10.22 3.43
C TYR A 95 -11.24 -9.41 3.66
N PHE A 96 -10.86 -9.13 4.92
CA PHE A 96 -9.64 -8.38 5.21
C PHE A 96 -8.38 -9.24 5.20
N ARG A 97 -8.49 -10.57 5.25
CA ARG A 97 -7.37 -11.51 5.08
C ARG A 97 -7.03 -11.78 3.62
N MET A 98 -7.87 -11.36 2.68
CA MET A 98 -7.63 -11.49 1.24
C MET A 98 -6.70 -10.39 0.73
N PRO A 99 -5.50 -10.70 0.23
CA PRO A 99 -4.67 -9.71 -0.45
C PRO A 99 -5.33 -9.22 -1.74
N VAL A 100 -5.31 -7.91 -1.96
CA VAL A 100 -5.88 -7.29 -3.15
C VAL A 100 -4.78 -7.08 -4.19
N VAL A 101 -4.81 -7.86 -5.26
CA VAL A 101 -3.89 -7.72 -6.40
C VAL A 101 -4.48 -6.74 -7.40
N GLY A 102 -3.73 -5.70 -7.70
CA GLY A 102 -4.21 -4.60 -8.54
C GLY A 102 -3.14 -3.57 -8.79
N TYR A 103 -3.29 -2.82 -9.88
CA TYR A 103 -2.53 -1.59 -10.05
C TYR A 103 -3.12 -0.51 -9.13
N PHE A 104 -2.27 0.35 -8.58
CA PHE A 104 -2.70 1.53 -7.83
C PHE A 104 -1.78 2.72 -8.13
N ASP A 105 -2.30 3.92 -7.92
CA ASP A 105 -1.54 5.14 -8.14
C ASP A 105 -0.39 5.26 -7.13
N PRO A 106 0.89 5.44 -7.54
CA PRO A 106 2.00 5.65 -6.62
C PRO A 106 1.77 6.74 -5.59
N ARG A 107 0.92 7.72 -5.89
CA ARG A 107 0.53 8.79 -4.97
C ARG A 107 -0.23 8.26 -3.77
N SER A 108 -0.93 7.14 -3.85
CA SER A 108 -1.55 6.52 -2.67
C SER A 108 -0.55 6.10 -1.58
N LEU A 109 0.76 6.10 -1.83
CA LEU A 109 1.79 5.74 -0.85
C LEU A 109 2.03 6.85 0.18
N VAL A 110 1.76 6.54 1.45
CA VAL A 110 1.93 7.44 2.61
C VAL A 110 3.39 7.69 2.96
N ALA A 111 4.26 6.75 2.59
CA ALA A 111 5.69 6.88 2.75
C ALA A 111 6.44 6.26 1.56
N ALA A 112 7.72 6.60 1.43
CA ALA A 112 8.59 5.87 0.52
C ALA A 112 8.74 4.42 0.99
N PRO A 113 8.88 3.43 0.09
CA PRO A 113 9.47 2.16 0.46
C PRO A 113 10.91 2.38 0.97
N ASP A 114 11.46 1.39 1.68
CA ASP A 114 12.90 1.35 1.91
C ASP A 114 13.62 1.26 0.55
N ALA A 115 14.64 2.09 0.36
CA ALA A 115 15.42 2.14 -0.87
C ALA A 115 16.16 0.83 -1.14
N ALA A 116 16.60 0.12 -0.10
CA ALA A 116 17.25 -1.17 -0.25
C ALA A 116 16.25 -2.32 -0.51
N GLY A 117 15.00 -2.16 -0.06
CA GLY A 117 14.04 -3.25 0.00
C GLY A 117 14.56 -4.46 0.79
N TYR A 118 13.92 -5.61 0.62
CA TYR A 118 14.37 -6.88 1.18
C TYR A 118 14.93 -7.77 0.06
N PRO A 119 16.26 -7.90 -0.04
CA PRO A 119 16.88 -8.67 -1.11
C PRO A 119 16.81 -10.17 -0.83
N VAL A 120 16.47 -10.92 -1.87
CA VAL A 120 16.51 -12.37 -1.95
C VAL A 120 17.50 -12.75 -3.03
N ASP A 121 18.74 -13.02 -2.63
CA ASP A 121 19.79 -13.46 -3.54
C ASP A 121 19.57 -14.93 -3.93
N PHE A 122 19.20 -15.17 -5.18
CA PHE A 122 18.92 -16.51 -5.68
C PHE A 122 20.17 -17.37 -5.80
N ALA A 123 21.37 -16.80 -5.80
CA ALA A 123 22.60 -17.57 -5.77
C ALA A 123 22.88 -18.20 -4.39
N THR A 124 22.37 -17.61 -3.31
CA THR A 124 22.74 -17.98 -1.93
C THR A 124 21.58 -18.40 -1.03
N VAL A 125 20.34 -17.97 -1.30
CA VAL A 125 19.17 -18.29 -0.47
C VAL A 125 18.95 -19.81 -0.38
N THR A 126 18.62 -20.33 0.81
CA THR A 126 18.38 -21.76 1.00
C THR A 126 16.89 -22.10 0.96
N MET A 127 16.55 -23.39 0.77
CA MET A 127 15.16 -23.83 0.80
C MET A 127 14.50 -23.57 2.17
N GLU A 128 15.27 -23.69 3.25
CA GLU A 128 14.83 -23.42 4.62
C GLU A 128 14.54 -21.93 4.82
N ALA A 129 15.39 -21.05 4.30
CA ALA A 129 15.18 -19.60 4.37
C ALA A 129 13.92 -19.17 3.60
N LEU A 130 13.52 -19.90 2.56
CA LEU A 130 12.26 -19.66 1.85
C LEU A 130 11.03 -20.19 2.61
N GLN A 131 11.17 -21.10 3.58
CA GLN A 131 10.01 -21.59 4.35
C GLN A 131 9.45 -20.54 5.30
N GLU A 132 10.32 -19.73 5.90
CA GLU A 132 9.94 -18.74 6.90
C GLU A 132 10.97 -17.61 6.91
N PHE A 133 10.53 -16.40 6.60
CA PHE A 133 11.37 -15.21 6.59
C PHE A 133 10.58 -13.97 7.03
N SER A 134 11.30 -12.90 7.34
CA SER A 134 10.72 -11.66 7.85
C SER A 134 11.27 -10.48 7.08
N VAL A 135 10.37 -9.66 6.56
CA VAL A 135 10.67 -8.42 5.86
C VAL A 135 10.47 -7.26 6.84
N PRO A 136 11.54 -6.74 7.46
CA PRO A 136 11.43 -5.56 8.30
C PRO A 136 11.09 -4.34 7.44
N PHE A 137 10.33 -3.41 8.01
CA PHE A 137 10.06 -2.14 7.36
C PHE A 137 10.11 -1.01 8.36
N ASN A 138 10.48 0.15 7.85
CA ASN A 138 10.50 1.39 8.60
C ASN A 138 10.23 2.56 7.65
N TRP A 139 9.17 3.30 7.94
CA TRP A 139 8.60 4.28 7.06
C TRP A 139 8.41 5.60 7.80
N THR A 140 8.91 6.68 7.22
CA THR A 140 8.55 8.04 7.66
C THR A 140 7.39 8.54 6.83
N CYS A 141 6.24 8.75 7.46
CA CYS A 141 5.02 9.23 6.82
C CYS A 141 5.24 10.64 6.26
N ARG A 142 4.90 10.85 4.99
CA ARG A 142 5.09 12.16 4.33
C ARG A 142 3.96 13.12 4.63
N TYR A 143 2.75 12.61 4.85
CA TYR A 143 1.54 13.38 5.08
C TYR A 143 0.68 12.78 6.20
N THR A 144 -0.24 13.59 6.73
CA THR A 144 -1.22 13.19 7.74
C THR A 144 -2.42 12.52 7.07
N GLY A 145 -2.90 11.41 7.61
CA GLY A 145 -4.05 10.70 7.05
C GLY A 145 -4.25 9.31 7.65
N LEU A 146 -5.06 8.49 6.98
CA LEU A 146 -5.28 7.09 7.34
C LEU A 146 -4.41 6.18 6.48
N VAL A 147 -3.63 5.32 7.12
CA VAL A 147 -2.97 4.18 6.49
C VAL A 147 -3.96 3.03 6.48
N HIS A 148 -4.43 2.67 5.28
CA HIS A 148 -5.42 1.60 5.09
C HIS A 148 -4.77 0.22 5.00
N GLY A 149 -3.45 0.15 4.78
CA GLY A 149 -2.77 -1.11 4.58
C GLY A 149 -1.29 -0.99 4.22
N VAL A 150 -0.70 -2.15 3.91
CA VAL A 150 0.66 -2.30 3.39
C VAL A 150 0.60 -2.73 1.93
N ALA A 151 1.22 -1.96 1.05
CA ALA A 151 1.41 -2.31 -0.35
C ALA A 151 2.73 -3.07 -0.50
N GLY A 152 2.76 -4.04 -1.42
CA GLY A 152 3.95 -4.83 -1.72
C GLY A 152 4.12 -5.07 -3.21
N TRP A 153 5.38 -5.09 -3.65
CA TRP A 153 5.79 -5.42 -5.01
C TRP A 153 7.22 -5.97 -4.99
N PHE A 154 7.75 -6.29 -6.16
CA PHE A 154 9.13 -6.76 -6.26
C PHE A 154 9.85 -6.25 -7.50
N ASP A 155 11.17 -6.18 -7.39
CA ASP A 155 12.07 -5.92 -8.49
C ASP A 155 12.97 -7.15 -8.73
N LEU A 156 13.46 -7.32 -9.95
CA LEU A 156 14.38 -8.38 -10.33
C LEU A 156 15.64 -7.80 -10.93
N ASP A 157 16.76 -8.38 -10.56
CA ASP A 157 18.05 -8.12 -11.19
C ASP A 157 18.48 -9.32 -12.02
N PHE A 158 18.99 -9.05 -13.22
CA PHE A 158 19.57 -10.04 -14.13
C PHE A 158 21.07 -9.77 -14.24
N GLN A 159 21.79 -10.10 -13.18
CA GLN A 159 23.23 -9.86 -13.06
C GLN A 159 23.98 -11.19 -12.90
N PRO A 160 24.63 -11.72 -13.95
CA PRO A 160 25.47 -12.89 -13.81
C PRO A 160 26.71 -12.56 -12.94
N PRO A 161 27.39 -13.59 -12.38
CA PRO A 161 28.65 -13.39 -11.67
C PRO A 161 29.64 -12.53 -12.47
N ALA A 162 30.44 -11.72 -11.77
CA ALA A 162 31.32 -10.73 -12.41
C ALA A 162 32.26 -11.31 -13.49
N ALA A 163 32.70 -12.56 -13.31
CA ALA A 163 33.53 -13.27 -14.30
C ALA A 163 32.81 -13.56 -15.63
N LEU A 164 31.48 -13.59 -15.63
CA LEU A 164 30.62 -13.88 -16.78
C LEU A 164 29.91 -12.62 -17.33
N ALA A 165 29.93 -11.51 -16.60
CA ALA A 165 29.28 -10.27 -17.01
C ALA A 165 29.93 -9.66 -18.27
N ARG A 166 29.13 -9.46 -19.33
CA ARG A 166 29.56 -8.88 -20.61
C ARG A 166 28.78 -7.62 -21.02
N SER A 167 27.69 -7.33 -20.32
CA SER A 167 26.80 -6.20 -20.57
C SER A 167 26.44 -5.52 -19.26
N ALA A 168 25.82 -4.34 -19.36
CA ALA A 168 25.26 -3.67 -18.20
C ALA A 168 24.18 -4.55 -17.52
N PRO A 169 24.02 -4.43 -16.19
CA PRO A 169 22.90 -5.00 -15.47
C PRO A 169 21.55 -4.66 -16.11
N VAL A 170 20.67 -5.65 -16.19
CA VAL A 170 19.27 -5.46 -16.58
C VAL A 170 18.42 -5.64 -15.33
N THR A 171 17.49 -4.71 -15.11
CA THR A 171 16.56 -4.76 -14.00
C THR A 171 15.12 -4.71 -14.52
N MET A 172 14.21 -5.32 -13.77
CA MET A 172 12.78 -5.27 -14.05
C MET A 172 12.05 -4.96 -12.76
N SER A 173 11.27 -3.86 -12.76
CA SER A 173 10.46 -3.49 -11.60
C SER A 173 8.99 -3.79 -11.83
N THR A 174 8.33 -4.29 -10.79
CA THR A 174 6.85 -4.36 -10.72
C THR A 174 6.27 -3.27 -9.82
N GLY A 175 7.07 -2.27 -9.44
CA GLY A 175 6.62 -1.17 -8.61
C GLY A 175 5.53 -0.33 -9.29
N PRO A 176 4.72 0.40 -8.50
CA PRO A 176 3.60 1.18 -9.05
C PRO A 176 4.09 2.32 -9.97
N GLN A 177 5.34 2.77 -9.83
CA GLN A 177 5.97 3.79 -10.69
C GLN A 177 6.52 3.21 -12.01
N ALA A 178 6.64 1.89 -12.12
CA ALA A 178 7.14 1.22 -13.30
C ALA A 178 6.01 0.91 -14.30
N ALA A 179 6.39 0.49 -15.51
CA ALA A 179 5.43 0.01 -16.50
C ALA A 179 4.64 -1.20 -15.94
N ARG A 180 3.33 -1.24 -16.21
CA ARG A 180 2.45 -2.28 -15.69
C ARG A 180 2.86 -3.66 -16.18
N THR A 181 2.91 -4.61 -15.24
CA THR A 181 3.13 -6.04 -15.52
C THR A 181 1.88 -6.86 -15.16
N HIS A 182 1.87 -8.15 -15.52
CA HIS A 182 0.76 -9.04 -15.16
C HIS A 182 0.77 -9.42 -13.67
N TRP A 183 1.91 -9.38 -12.98
CA TRP A 183 2.01 -9.57 -11.53
C TRP A 183 1.34 -8.45 -10.74
N GLN A 184 1.26 -7.25 -11.31
CA GLN A 184 0.72 -6.05 -10.67
C GLN A 184 1.40 -5.81 -9.30
N GLN A 185 0.68 -5.21 -8.36
CA GLN A 185 1.12 -5.04 -6.97
C GLN A 185 0.08 -5.70 -6.06
N VAL A 186 0.47 -5.96 -4.81
CA VAL A 186 -0.43 -6.45 -3.78
C VAL A 186 -0.70 -5.37 -2.74
N ARG A 187 -1.95 -5.24 -2.31
CA ARG A 187 -2.39 -4.35 -1.22
C ARG A 187 -2.98 -5.21 -0.10
N LEU A 188 -2.40 -5.09 1.08
CA LEU A 188 -2.75 -5.83 2.30
C LEU A 188 -3.51 -4.89 3.24
N LEU A 189 -4.84 -4.96 3.26
CA LEU A 189 -5.70 -4.06 4.03
C LEU A 189 -5.65 -4.37 5.54
N LEU A 190 -5.59 -3.34 6.37
CA LEU A 190 -5.81 -3.45 7.81
C LEU A 190 -7.31 -3.41 8.10
N GLN A 191 -7.80 -4.29 8.98
CA GLN A 191 -9.19 -4.22 9.49
C GLN A 191 -9.46 -2.89 10.19
N GLU A 192 -8.46 -2.36 10.90
CA GLU A 192 -8.51 -1.03 11.52
C GLU A 192 -7.43 -0.14 10.91
N PRO A 193 -7.80 0.82 10.04
CA PRO A 193 -6.86 1.79 9.50
C PRO A 193 -6.12 2.55 10.59
N LEU A 194 -4.85 2.86 10.35
CA LEU A 194 -3.97 3.52 11.30
C LEU A 194 -3.89 5.02 10.97
N ALA A 195 -4.38 5.85 11.88
CA ALA A 195 -4.25 7.30 11.74
C ALA A 195 -2.81 7.75 12.04
N VAL A 196 -2.22 8.49 11.10
CA VAL A 196 -0.85 8.98 11.20
C VAL A 196 -0.76 10.47 10.94
N ASN A 197 0.22 11.11 11.56
CA ASN A 197 0.63 12.48 11.25
C ASN A 197 1.85 12.48 10.33
N ALA A 198 1.98 13.54 9.54
CA ALA A 198 3.20 13.81 8.78
C ALA A 198 4.43 13.74 9.71
N ARG A 199 5.50 13.11 9.20
CA ARG A 199 6.77 12.84 9.90
C ARG A 199 6.69 11.81 11.04
N GLN A 200 5.54 11.18 11.30
CA GLN A 200 5.53 9.99 12.17
C GLN A 200 6.20 8.80 11.52
N ILE A 201 6.76 7.95 12.36
CA ILE A 201 7.45 6.74 11.94
C ILE A 201 6.54 5.54 12.20
N ILE A 202 6.33 4.73 11.17
CA ILE A 202 5.80 3.37 11.30
C ILE A 202 6.97 2.41 11.13
N GLN A 203 7.22 1.57 12.12
CA GLN A 203 8.21 0.49 12.03
C GLN A 203 7.53 -0.85 12.31
N GLY A 204 8.10 -1.93 11.79
CA GLY A 204 7.48 -3.24 11.95
C GLY A 204 8.13 -4.31 11.12
N THR A 205 7.41 -5.42 10.97
CA THR A 205 7.87 -6.58 10.20
C THR A 205 6.69 -7.27 9.56
N LEU A 206 6.85 -7.67 8.30
CA LEU A 206 5.97 -8.62 7.61
C LEU A 206 6.62 -10.00 7.68
N HIS A 207 6.05 -10.87 8.50
CA HIS A 207 6.45 -12.26 8.64
C HIS A 207 5.76 -13.12 7.59
N CYS A 208 6.55 -13.82 6.78
CA CYS A 208 6.07 -14.70 5.70
C CYS A 208 6.37 -16.15 6.09
N LYS A 209 5.32 -16.97 6.23
CA LYS A 209 5.46 -18.40 6.54
C LYS A 209 4.75 -19.26 5.51
N VAL A 210 5.42 -20.28 4.99
CA VAL A 210 4.82 -21.25 4.08
C VAL A 210 3.61 -21.94 4.73
N ASN A 211 2.55 -22.14 3.93
CA ASN A 211 1.37 -22.92 4.29
C ASN A 211 1.16 -24.14 3.39
N ASP A 212 0.19 -24.98 3.77
CA ASP A 212 -0.18 -26.21 3.07
C ASP A 212 -0.89 -25.98 1.72
N LYS A 213 -1.19 -24.71 1.39
CA LYS A 213 -1.86 -24.29 0.13
C LYS A 213 -0.86 -23.84 -0.94
N ARG A 214 0.38 -24.30 -0.85
CA ARG A 214 1.50 -23.90 -1.73
C ARG A 214 1.68 -22.37 -1.82
N SER A 215 1.49 -21.69 -0.69
CA SER A 215 1.56 -20.23 -0.60
C SER A 215 2.13 -19.83 0.77
N TYR A 216 1.94 -18.56 1.15
CA TYR A 216 2.39 -18.00 2.42
C TYR A 216 1.22 -17.44 3.23
N ASP A 217 1.29 -17.64 4.55
CA ASP A 217 0.56 -16.84 5.52
C ASP A 217 1.43 -15.63 5.85
N LEU A 218 0.84 -14.44 5.76
CA LEU A 218 1.51 -13.18 5.98
C LEU A 218 1.00 -12.59 7.28
N THR A 219 1.87 -12.32 8.25
CA THR A 219 1.49 -11.64 9.49
C THR A 219 2.34 -10.39 9.64
N ALA A 220 1.71 -9.22 9.75
CA ALA A 220 2.41 -7.98 10.03
C ALA A 220 2.14 -7.48 11.45
N GLU A 221 3.18 -6.93 12.04
CA GLU A 221 3.08 -6.07 13.22
C GLU A 221 3.60 -4.69 12.86
N LEU A 222 2.74 -3.67 13.04
CA LEU A 222 3.02 -2.27 12.74
C LEU A 222 3.02 -1.48 14.04
N HIS A 223 4.06 -0.68 14.26
CA HIS A 223 4.23 0.18 15.41
C HIS A 223 4.33 1.64 14.95
N LEU A 224 3.30 2.43 15.25
CA LEU A 224 3.32 3.88 15.06
C LEU A 224 4.00 4.53 16.27
N LEU A 225 5.17 5.10 16.03
CA LEU A 225 5.96 5.73 17.09
C LEU A 225 5.39 7.11 17.45
N PRO A 226 5.54 7.55 18.72
CA PRO A 226 5.14 8.89 19.14
C PRO A 226 5.78 9.98 18.28
N MET A 227 5.08 11.12 18.14
CA MET A 227 5.64 12.30 17.48
C MET A 227 6.97 12.72 18.10
N GLY A 228 7.92 13.16 17.26
CA GLY A 228 9.24 13.63 17.71
C GLY A 228 10.26 12.51 17.96
N THR A 229 9.87 11.25 17.76
CA THR A 229 10.81 10.13 17.79
C THR A 229 11.81 10.26 16.64
N SER A 230 13.08 10.51 16.97
CA SER A 230 14.16 10.72 16.01
C SER A 230 14.99 9.46 15.72
N LYS A 231 14.81 8.40 16.51
CA LYS A 231 15.50 7.13 16.36
C LYS A 231 14.50 6.00 16.15
N ILE A 232 14.77 5.21 15.12
CA ILE A 232 14.10 3.93 14.88
C ILE A 232 14.55 3.00 16.00
N ALA A 233 13.60 2.36 16.68
CA ALA A 233 13.95 1.43 17.74
C ALA A 233 14.52 0.16 17.09
N ALA A 234 15.63 -0.37 17.61
CA ALA A 234 16.08 -1.68 17.16
C ALA A 234 15.03 -2.73 17.52
N ALA A 235 14.99 -3.86 16.80
CA ALA A 235 14.04 -4.94 17.08
C ALA A 235 14.10 -5.47 18.53
N THR A 236 15.23 -5.29 19.21
CA THR A 236 15.45 -5.68 20.61
C THR A 236 15.10 -4.60 21.64
N ASP A 237 14.87 -3.37 21.19
CA ASP A 237 14.61 -2.24 22.07
C ASP A 237 13.17 -2.27 22.58
N ARG A 238 12.96 -1.81 23.81
CA ARG A 238 11.59 -1.54 24.29
C ARG A 238 10.99 -0.39 23.47
N LEU A 239 9.81 -0.63 22.91
CA LEU A 239 9.06 0.40 22.19
C LEU A 239 8.81 1.63 23.09
N PRO A 240 8.91 2.85 22.56
CA PRO A 240 8.60 4.07 23.29
C PRO A 240 7.19 4.05 23.90
N ALA A 241 7.03 4.67 25.07
CA ALA A 241 5.70 4.84 25.67
C ALA A 241 4.79 5.67 24.75
N GLY A 242 3.55 5.21 24.56
CA GLY A 242 2.60 5.83 23.63
C GLY A 242 2.67 5.32 22.19
N THR A 243 3.47 4.29 21.92
CA THR A 243 3.44 3.57 20.62
C THR A 243 2.10 2.90 20.41
N ILE A 244 1.49 3.10 19.23
CA ILE A 244 0.26 2.41 18.82
C ILE A 244 0.65 1.20 17.98
N THR A 245 0.17 0.02 18.37
CA THR A 245 0.41 -1.23 17.63
C THR A 245 -0.82 -1.65 16.83
N ARG A 246 -0.59 -2.18 15.64
CA ARG A 246 -1.56 -2.89 14.81
C ARG A 246 -0.98 -4.23 14.40
N GLN A 247 -1.78 -5.28 14.50
CA GLN A 247 -1.44 -6.60 13.98
C GLN A 247 -2.48 -6.98 12.92
N ALA A 248 -2.02 -7.62 11.87
CA ALA A 248 -2.88 -8.10 10.81
C ALA A 248 -2.29 -9.36 10.18
N THR A 249 -3.17 -10.22 9.68
CA THR A 249 -2.81 -11.45 9.00
C THR A 249 -3.50 -11.48 7.64
N TRP A 250 -2.82 -11.99 6.62
CA TRP A 250 -3.36 -12.20 5.28
C TRP A 250 -2.95 -13.56 4.76
N LEU A 251 -3.76 -14.10 3.86
CA LEU A 251 -3.56 -15.40 3.24
C LEU A 251 -3.18 -15.20 1.79
N LEU A 252 -1.90 -15.36 1.43
CA LEU A 252 -1.43 -15.06 0.07
C LEU A 252 -2.04 -15.98 -1.01
N HIS A 253 -2.70 -17.07 -0.63
CA HIS A 253 -3.47 -17.93 -1.54
C HIS A 253 -4.90 -17.45 -1.80
N GLU A 254 -5.49 -16.61 -0.94
CA GLU A 254 -6.86 -16.10 -1.06
C GLU A 254 -6.86 -14.71 -1.70
N GLN A 255 -6.27 -14.58 -2.89
CA GLN A 255 -6.17 -13.29 -3.56
C GLN A 255 -7.51 -12.86 -4.15
N THR A 256 -7.78 -11.56 -4.10
CA THR A 256 -8.82 -10.91 -4.90
C THR A 256 -8.19 -9.94 -5.88
N TYR A 257 -8.81 -9.76 -7.04
CA TYR A 257 -8.28 -8.90 -8.09
C TYR A 257 -9.10 -7.62 -8.20
N ASN A 258 -8.41 -6.49 -8.18
CA ASN A 258 -9.00 -5.17 -8.38
C ASN A 258 -8.40 -4.57 -9.66
N HIS A 259 -9.25 -4.35 -10.66
CA HIS A 259 -8.87 -3.81 -11.97
C HIS A 259 -9.41 -2.40 -12.19
N SER A 260 -9.81 -1.70 -11.12
CA SER A 260 -10.27 -0.32 -11.18
C SER A 260 -9.17 0.53 -11.81
N THR A 261 -9.34 0.81 -13.10
CA THR A 261 -8.37 1.57 -13.90
C THR A 261 -8.92 2.98 -13.99
N TYR A 262 -8.13 3.98 -13.60
CA TYR A 262 -8.44 5.38 -13.86
C TYR A 262 -7.65 5.79 -15.12
N PRO A 263 -8.23 5.61 -16.33
CA PRO A 263 -7.50 5.83 -17.58
C PRO A 263 -6.98 7.26 -17.79
N ASN A 264 -7.38 8.23 -16.96
CA ASN A 264 -7.10 9.65 -17.16
C ASN A 264 -6.19 10.30 -16.10
N LEU A 265 -5.62 9.55 -15.15
CA LEU A 265 -4.78 10.13 -14.08
C LEU A 265 -3.31 10.32 -14.47
N VAL A 266 -2.92 9.92 -15.68
CA VAL A 266 -1.53 9.91 -16.15
C VAL A 266 -1.04 11.31 -16.56
N ASP A 267 -1.92 12.30 -16.74
CA ASP A 267 -1.57 13.60 -17.34
C ASP A 267 -1.99 14.86 -16.56
N ASP A 268 -2.26 14.78 -15.24
CA ASP A 268 -2.59 15.98 -14.46
C ASP A 268 -1.56 16.28 -13.37
N GLN A 269 -0.78 17.34 -13.61
CA GLN A 269 0.21 17.97 -12.72
C GLN A 269 -0.37 18.51 -11.39
N GLY A 270 -1.60 18.13 -11.03
CA GLY A 270 -2.34 18.68 -9.89
C GLY A 270 -2.97 17.64 -8.96
N PHE A 271 -2.84 16.34 -9.20
CA PHE A 271 -3.39 15.34 -8.29
C PHE A 271 -2.35 14.92 -7.26
N PHE A 272 -2.64 15.24 -6.00
CA PHE A 272 -1.83 14.94 -4.83
C PHE A 272 -2.55 13.91 -3.95
N PRO A 273 -1.82 13.00 -3.29
CA PRO A 273 -2.40 11.98 -2.38
C PRO A 273 -3.38 12.57 -1.36
N GLU A 274 -3.03 13.73 -0.81
CA GLU A 274 -3.83 14.51 0.14
C GLU A 274 -5.16 15.00 -0.41
N LEU A 275 -5.29 15.15 -1.75
CA LEU A 275 -6.52 15.56 -2.41
C LEU A 275 -7.52 14.40 -2.56
N SER A 276 -7.08 13.14 -2.48
CA SER A 276 -8.01 11.99 -2.39
C SER A 276 -8.94 12.09 -1.16
N ASN A 277 -8.59 12.94 -0.19
CA ASN A 277 -9.31 13.14 1.07
C ASN A 277 -9.93 14.54 1.22
N LEU A 278 -9.82 15.42 0.22
CA LEU A 278 -10.45 16.73 0.24
C LEU A 278 -11.68 16.70 -0.68
N TYR A 279 -12.86 16.84 -0.10
CA TYR A 279 -14.07 17.16 -0.87
C TYR A 279 -13.79 18.44 -1.66
N ALA A 280 -13.92 18.39 -2.98
CA ALA A 280 -14.09 19.62 -3.73
C ALA A 280 -15.38 20.27 -3.20
N PRO A 281 -15.32 21.47 -2.61
CA PRO A 281 -16.54 22.16 -2.24
C PRO A 281 -17.38 22.32 -3.50
N ASP A 282 -18.68 22.06 -3.39
CA ASP A 282 -19.60 22.20 -4.51
C ASP A 282 -19.59 23.67 -4.97
N MET A 283 -18.85 23.93 -6.05
CA MET A 283 -18.72 25.27 -6.62
C MET A 283 -20.04 25.78 -7.20
N THR A 284 -21.10 24.95 -7.23
CA THR A 284 -22.42 25.36 -7.69
C THR A 284 -23.27 26.09 -6.65
N GLN A 285 -22.80 26.22 -5.39
CA GLN A 285 -23.53 26.95 -4.34
C GLN A 285 -22.83 28.18 -3.76
N VAL A 286 -21.60 28.52 -4.18
CA VAL A 286 -20.92 29.74 -3.69
C VAL A 286 -20.97 30.84 -4.76
N GLY A 287 -22.08 31.58 -4.77
CA GLY A 287 -22.09 32.91 -5.37
C GLY A 287 -21.03 33.79 -4.70
N ASN A 288 -20.25 34.51 -5.51
CA ASN A 288 -19.16 35.43 -5.16
C ASN A 288 -17.81 34.81 -4.72
N ALA A 289 -16.97 34.56 -5.72
CA ALA A 289 -15.54 34.25 -5.61
C ALA A 289 -14.67 35.45 -5.15
N ALA A 290 -15.03 36.12 -4.06
CA ALA A 290 -14.28 37.28 -3.55
C ALA A 290 -13.87 37.20 -2.06
N SER A 291 -14.20 36.12 -1.34
CA SER A 291 -13.92 35.99 0.10
C SER A 291 -13.06 34.80 0.51
N LEU A 292 -12.56 34.00 -0.44
CA LEU A 292 -11.60 32.95 -0.12
C LEU A 292 -10.22 33.58 0.11
N LEU A 293 -9.69 33.42 1.33
CA LEU A 293 -8.33 33.78 1.67
C LEU A 293 -7.37 33.13 0.66
N PRO A 294 -6.43 33.87 0.05
CA PRO A 294 -5.52 33.30 -0.91
C PRO A 294 -4.70 32.20 -0.25
N LEU A 295 -4.63 31.04 -0.92
CA LEU A 295 -3.71 29.98 -0.55
C LEU A 295 -2.27 30.55 -0.52
N PRO A 296 -1.47 30.23 0.51
CA PRO A 296 -0.08 30.69 0.55
C PRO A 296 0.67 30.15 -0.69
N PRO A 297 1.60 30.94 -1.26
CA PRO A 297 2.32 30.53 -2.46
C PRO A 297 3.11 29.25 -2.20
N VAL A 298 3.06 28.34 -3.18
CA VAL A 298 3.86 27.12 -3.23
C VAL A 298 5.32 27.51 -3.41
N TYR A 299 6.16 27.29 -2.40
CA TYR A 299 7.60 27.44 -2.54
C TYR A 299 8.14 26.34 -3.47
N SER A 300 8.73 26.76 -4.60
CA SER A 300 9.43 25.85 -5.50
C SER A 300 10.69 25.30 -4.83
N THR A 301 11.09 24.08 -5.19
CA THR A 301 12.21 23.33 -4.58
C THR A 301 13.60 23.93 -4.81
N ASN A 302 13.74 25.18 -5.24
CA ASN A 302 15.02 25.83 -5.53
C ASN A 302 15.47 26.89 -4.51
N ASP A 303 14.70 27.20 -3.47
CA ASP A 303 15.04 28.29 -2.52
C ASP A 303 15.70 27.83 -1.21
N TYR A 304 16.32 26.64 -1.17
CA TYR A 304 17.03 26.13 0.03
C TYR A 304 18.50 26.56 0.15
N ALA A 305 18.95 27.56 -0.62
CA ALA A 305 20.26 28.18 -0.43
C ALA A 305 20.08 29.62 0.04
N GLU A 306 20.67 29.91 1.21
CA GLU A 306 20.83 31.23 1.84
C GLU A 306 19.64 31.80 2.63
N ALA A 307 19.59 31.45 3.93
CA ALA A 307 19.23 32.40 4.99
C ALA A 307 19.62 31.85 6.37
N THR A 308 20.91 31.97 6.71
CA THR A 308 21.33 32.08 8.11
C THR A 308 21.08 33.53 8.55
N GLY A 309 20.24 33.76 9.55
CA GLY A 309 20.18 35.08 10.20
C GLY A 309 18.86 35.43 10.87
N ASP A 310 18.90 35.44 12.20
CA ASP A 310 18.07 36.17 13.17
C ASP A 310 16.57 35.90 13.35
N ALA A 311 16.26 35.68 14.64
CA ALA A 311 14.94 35.52 15.21
C ALA A 311 14.23 36.87 15.38
N ALA A 312 12.96 36.93 14.98
CA ALA A 312 12.02 37.94 15.48
C ALA A 312 10.64 37.29 15.68
N ALA A 313 10.16 37.37 16.91
CA ALA A 313 8.82 36.95 17.32
C ALA A 313 7.75 37.84 16.66
N ILE A 314 6.68 37.23 16.16
CA ILE A 314 5.46 37.94 15.75
C ILE A 314 4.32 37.44 16.62
N GLU A 315 3.90 38.26 17.58
CA GLU A 315 2.63 38.12 18.30
C GLU A 315 1.47 38.50 17.35
N VAL A 316 0.45 37.65 17.26
CA VAL A 316 -0.79 37.94 16.53
C VAL A 316 -1.91 38.14 17.55
N SER A 317 -2.43 39.37 17.61
CA SER A 317 -3.58 39.77 18.41
C SER A 317 -4.88 39.24 17.79
N LEU A 318 -5.67 38.48 18.56
CA LEU A 318 -6.98 37.98 18.16
C LEU A 318 -8.05 39.03 18.47
N GLN A 319 -8.66 39.63 17.44
CA GLN A 319 -9.94 40.33 17.56
C GLN A 319 -11.05 39.48 16.94
N THR A 320 -11.99 39.02 17.77
CA THR A 320 -13.22 38.33 17.37
C THR A 320 -14.27 39.33 16.87
N PRO A 321 -14.89 39.15 15.68
CA PRO A 321 -16.02 39.95 15.26
C PRO A 321 -17.35 39.35 15.75
N VAL A 322 -18.24 40.24 16.21
CA VAL A 322 -19.63 39.96 16.61
C VAL A 322 -20.51 39.97 15.35
N ILE A 323 -21.34 38.93 15.17
CA ILE A 323 -22.33 38.84 14.08
C ILE A 323 -23.73 39.13 14.65
N THR A 324 -24.40 40.16 14.12
CA THR A 324 -25.83 40.45 14.35
C THR A 324 -26.66 39.97 13.16
N SER A 325 -27.74 39.25 13.41
CA SER A 325 -28.69 38.72 12.40
C SER A 325 -29.78 39.75 12.01
N PRO A 326 -30.20 39.84 10.74
CA PRO A 326 -31.46 40.47 10.37
C PRO A 326 -32.59 39.44 10.20
N ASP A 327 -33.71 39.74 10.86
CA ASP A 327 -35.04 39.17 10.67
C ASP A 327 -35.66 39.75 9.40
N HIS A 328 -36.36 38.94 8.60
CA HIS A 328 -37.51 39.39 7.80
C HIS A 328 -38.36 38.20 7.34
N SER A 329 -39.44 38.03 8.10
CA SER A 329 -40.72 37.51 7.62
C SER A 329 -41.25 38.33 6.44
N GLN A 330 -41.61 37.64 5.35
CA GLN A 330 -42.69 37.91 4.39
C GLN A 330 -42.32 37.32 3.03
N ASP A 331 -42.90 36.16 2.70
CA ASP A 331 -43.49 35.89 1.38
C ASP A 331 -44.09 34.48 1.39
N SER A 332 -45.36 34.44 1.80
CA SER A 332 -46.24 33.30 1.63
C SER A 332 -47.54 33.81 1.02
N GLN A 333 -47.76 33.57 -0.27
CA GLN A 333 -49.08 33.25 -0.86
C GLN A 333 -49.02 33.06 -2.39
N ALA A 334 -49.89 32.14 -2.85
CA ALA A 334 -50.25 31.79 -4.23
C ALA A 334 -49.18 30.99 -5.01
N MET A 335 -49.41 29.78 -5.50
CA MET A 335 -50.62 29.18 -6.09
C MET A 335 -50.69 27.66 -5.86
N ALA A 336 -51.91 27.16 -5.62
CA ALA A 336 -52.29 25.76 -5.66
C ALA A 336 -53.12 25.47 -6.93
N GLU A 337 -53.24 24.17 -7.25
CA GLU A 337 -54.12 23.51 -8.23
C GLU A 337 -53.61 23.48 -9.69
N ASP A 338 -53.22 22.29 -10.18
CA ASP A 338 -54.17 21.36 -10.83
C ASP A 338 -53.56 19.95 -10.99
N THR A 339 -54.40 19.00 -11.37
CA THR A 339 -54.47 17.61 -10.93
C THR A 339 -54.08 16.58 -12.00
N SER A 340 -53.72 15.38 -11.53
CA SER A 340 -53.85 14.05 -12.17
C SER A 340 -52.94 13.67 -13.35
N PHE A 341 -52.31 12.49 -13.29
CA PHE A 341 -52.74 11.31 -14.07
C PHE A 341 -52.04 9.99 -13.68
N SER A 342 -52.77 8.93 -14.01
CA SER A 342 -52.70 7.50 -13.68
C SER A 342 -51.45 6.73 -14.08
N ALA A 343 -51.21 5.65 -13.34
CA ALA A 343 -50.43 4.48 -13.70
C ALA A 343 -50.90 3.81 -15.01
N VAL A 344 -49.93 3.26 -15.75
CA VAL A 344 -49.97 1.96 -16.46
C VAL A 344 -48.58 1.35 -16.34
#